data_AF-A0A9E3QIY2-F1
#
_entry.id   AF-A0A9E3QIY2-F1
#
_cell.length_a   1.000
_cell.length_b   1.000
_cell.length_c   1.000
_cell.angle_alpha   90.00
_cell.angle_beta   90.00
_cell.angle_gamma   90.00
#
_symmetry.space_group_name_H-M   'P 1'
#
loop_
_entity.id
_entity.type
_entity.pdbx_description
1 polymer ?
#
loop_
_entity_poly.entity_id
_entity_poly.type
_entity_poly.pdbx_seq_one_letter_code
_entity_poly.pdbx_strand_id
1 'polypeptide(L)'
;MQDKIKFVFFGSSRFSELVLDELVKAGYSPLLTITSAKEDLDMDKLRELNADVFIVASFGKILPKELVDMPKWGTLNVHPSLLPI
;
A
#
# COMPACT_ATOMS: atom_id res chain seq x y z
N MET A 1 -17.43 2.94 -18.17
CA MET A 1 -16.39 3.48 -17.26
C MET A 1 -15.67 2.27 -16.68
N GLN A 2 -14.36 2.14 -16.84
CA GLN A 2 -13.60 1.11 -16.11
C GLN A 2 -13.52 1.54 -14.66
N ASP A 3 -13.94 0.67 -13.74
CA ASP A 3 -13.78 0.89 -12.31
C ASP A 3 -12.29 1.05 -11.99
N LYS A 4 -11.89 2.24 -11.52
CA LYS A 4 -10.52 2.49 -11.07
C LYS A 4 -10.28 1.72 -9.77
N ILE A 5 -9.20 0.97 -9.72
CA ILE A 5 -8.74 0.23 -8.54
C ILE A 5 -8.53 1.21 -7.38
N LYS A 6 -9.16 0.94 -6.23
CA LYS A 6 -8.96 1.68 -4.99
C LYS A 6 -7.83 1.04 -4.19
N PHE A 7 -6.82 1.82 -3.81
CA PHE A 7 -5.71 1.28 -3.03
C PHE A 7 -5.25 2.22 -1.92
N VAL A 8 -4.63 1.63 -0.89
CA VAL A 8 -3.87 2.34 0.15
C VAL A 8 -2.40 2.02 -0.06
N PHE A 9 -1.55 3.03 0.08
CA PHE A 9 -0.11 2.92 -0.12
C PHE A 9 0.65 3.04 1.21
N PHE A 10 1.56 2.11 1.46
CA PHE A 10 2.42 2.07 2.63
C PHE A 10 3.89 2.17 2.19
N GLY A 11 4.62 3.18 2.67
CA GLY A 11 6.06 3.25 2.40
C GLY A 11 6.76 4.47 2.98
N SER A 12 7.96 4.27 3.54
CA SER A 12 8.68 5.26 4.34
C SER A 12 10.09 5.60 3.82
N SER A 13 10.35 5.35 2.53
CA SER A 13 11.68 5.50 1.93
C SER A 13 11.63 6.27 0.60
N ARG A 14 12.79 6.72 0.11
CA ARG A 14 12.90 7.26 -1.25
C ARG A 14 12.44 6.28 -2.32
N PHE A 15 12.67 4.98 -2.13
CA PHE A 15 12.20 3.95 -3.08
C PHE A 15 10.67 3.95 -3.17
N SER A 16 9.96 4.06 -2.05
CA SER A 16 8.51 4.07 -2.05
C SER A 16 7.91 5.34 -2.67
N GLU A 17 8.60 6.48 -2.56
CA GLU A 17 8.20 7.70 -3.27
C GLU A 17 8.24 7.50 -4.79
N LEU A 18 9.30 6.86 -5.31
CA LEU A 18 9.41 6.55 -6.74
C LEU A 18 8.30 5.62 -7.21
N VAL A 19 7.99 4.57 -6.43
CA VAL A 19 6.90 3.63 -6.75
C VAL A 19 5.55 4.38 -6.81
N LEU A 20 5.29 5.25 -5.83
CA LEU A 20 4.05 6.02 -5.79
C LEU A 20 3.96 7.02 -6.96
N ASP A 21 5.04 7.71 -7.29
CA ASP A 21 5.09 8.65 -8.42
C ASP A 21 4.78 7.96 -9.75
N GLU A 22 5.35 6.77 -9.99
CA GLU A 22 5.06 5.98 -11.20
C GLU A 22 3.60 5.49 -11.26
N LEU A 23 3.01 5.09 -10.12
CA LEU A 23 1.57 4.76 -10.07
C LEU A 23 0.70 5.97 -10.43
N VAL A 24 1.04 7.15 -9.91
CA VAL A 24 0.32 8.41 -10.19
C VAL A 24 0.46 8.79 -11.66
N LYS A 25 1.65 8.71 -12.25
CA LYS A 25 1.87 8.94 -13.70
C LYS A 25 1.08 7.97 -14.57
N ALA A 26 0.94 6.72 -14.13
CA ALA A 26 0.11 5.71 -14.80
C ALA A 26 -1.41 5.93 -14.60
N GLY A 27 -1.81 6.96 -13.84
CA GLY A 27 -3.21 7.35 -13.66
C GLY A 27 -3.91 6.73 -12.43
N TYR A 28 -3.14 6.10 -11.53
CA TYR A 28 -3.61 5.52 -10.27
C TYR A 28 -3.29 6.44 -9.10
N SER A 29 -4.29 6.75 -8.27
CA SER A 29 -4.09 7.60 -7.09
C SER A 29 -4.51 6.85 -5.82
N PRO A 30 -3.73 6.94 -4.73
CA PRO A 30 -4.07 6.25 -3.48
C PRO A 30 -5.25 6.95 -2.80
N LEU A 31 -6.05 6.16 -2.07
CA LEU A 31 -7.04 6.68 -1.13
C LEU A 31 -6.38 7.27 0.11
N LEU A 32 -5.27 6.66 0.54
CA LEU A 32 -4.48 7.07 1.68
C LEU A 32 -3.03 6.64 1.47
N THR A 33 -2.11 7.49 1.89
CA THR A 33 -0.66 7.19 1.90
C THR A 33 -0.18 7.21 3.35
N ILE A 34 0.50 6.15 3.75
CA ILE A 34 1.06 6.00 5.10
C ILE A 34 2.58 5.97 4.98
N THR A 35 3.20 7.08 5.40
CA THR A 35 4.64 7.31 5.24
C THR A 35 5.45 7.08 6.50
N SER A 36 4.79 7.00 7.65
CA SER A 36 5.41 6.78 8.95
C SER A 36 5.19 5.35 9.39
N ALA A 37 6.27 4.56 9.41
CA ALA A 37 6.27 3.27 10.07
C ALA A 37 6.53 3.41 11.59
N LYS A 38 6.41 4.59 12.19
CA LYS A 38 6.59 4.77 13.65
C LYS A 38 5.26 4.86 14.37
N GLU A 39 4.29 5.52 13.77
CA GLU A 39 2.94 5.68 14.31
C GLU A 39 2.12 4.39 14.20
N ASP A 40 1.14 4.26 15.09
CA ASP A 40 0.20 3.16 15.07
C ASP A 40 -0.80 3.35 13.93
N LEU A 41 -1.16 2.24 13.29
CA LEU A 41 -2.09 2.24 12.18
C LEU A 41 -3.53 2.29 12.72
N ASP A 42 -4.30 3.24 12.21
CA ASP A 42 -5.72 3.35 12.50
C ASP A 42 -6.49 2.27 11.70
N MET A 43 -6.70 1.12 12.33
CA MET A 43 -7.33 -0.05 11.72
C MET A 43 -8.78 0.21 11.32
N ASP A 44 -9.52 1.02 12.08
CA ASP A 44 -10.92 1.32 11.78
C ASP A 44 -11.04 2.20 10.54
N LYS A 45 -10.22 3.26 10.48
CA LYS A 45 -10.10 4.09 9.28
C LYS A 45 -9.70 3.27 8.05
N LEU A 46 -8.76 2.34 8.20
CA LEU A 46 -8.31 1.50 7.08
C LEU A 46 -9.41 0.57 6.57
N ARG A 47 -10.27 0.03 7.45
CA ARG A 47 -11.43 -0.78 7.06
C ARG A 47 -12.48 0.06 6.32
N GLU A 48 -12.76 1.27 6.77
CA GLU A 48 -13.75 2.16 6.16
C GLU A 48 -13.42 2.55 4.71
N LEU A 49 -12.14 2.58 4.35
CA LEU A 49 -11.70 2.90 2.99
C LEU A 49 -12.15 1.88 1.94
N ASN A 50 -12.49 0.64 2.35
CA ASN A 50 -12.92 -0.43 1.46
C ASN A 50 -11.99 -0.57 0.23
N ALA A 51 -10.68 -0.62 0.48
CA ALA A 51 -9.68 -0.70 -0.57
C ALA A 51 -9.70 -2.07 -1.26
N ASP A 52 -9.44 -2.08 -2.57
CA ASP A 52 -9.32 -3.31 -3.34
C ASP A 52 -7.98 -3.99 -3.09
N VAL A 53 -6.89 -3.21 -2.92
CA VAL A 53 -5.53 -3.70 -2.67
C VAL A 53 -4.77 -2.77 -1.74
N PHE A 54 -3.91 -3.32 -0.89
CA PHE A 54 -2.88 -2.54 -0.20
C PHE A 54 -1.55 -2.72 -0.93
N ILE A 55 -0.87 -1.61 -1.20
CA ILE A 55 0.44 -1.62 -1.85
C ILE A 55 1.49 -1.23 -0.82
N VAL A 56 2.48 -2.09 -0.62
CA VAL A 56 3.56 -1.90 0.35
C VAL A 56 4.86 -1.78 -0.41
N ALA A 57 5.64 -0.74 -0.12
CA ALA A 57 6.99 -0.58 -0.65
C ALA A 57 7.88 -0.06 0.49
N SER A 58 8.87 -0.86 0.92
CA SER A 58 9.83 -0.47 1.96
C SER A 58 9.18 0.15 3.22
N PHE A 59 8.10 -0.47 3.72
CA PHE A 59 7.43 -0.05 4.95
C PHE A 59 8.10 -0.70 6.15
N GLY A 60 8.76 0.11 7.00
CA GLY A 60 9.66 -0.36 8.07
C GLY A 60 9.01 -1.10 9.26
N LYS A 61 7.76 -1.54 9.14
CA LYS A 61 7.01 -2.31 10.15
C LYS A 61 6.51 -3.62 9.55
N ILE A 62 6.54 -4.69 10.35
CA ILE A 62 5.81 -5.92 10.02
C ILE A 62 4.32 -5.60 10.07
N LEU A 63 3.60 -5.88 8.98
CA LEU A 63 2.16 -5.72 8.95
C LEU A 63 1.49 -6.89 9.70
N PRO A 64 0.55 -6.62 10.61
CA PRO A 64 -0.21 -7.68 11.25
C PRO A 64 -1.07 -8.41 10.20
N LYS A 65 -1.30 -9.71 10.40
CA LYS A 65 -2.05 -10.56 9.46
C LYS A 65 -3.41 -9.96 9.09
N GLU A 66 -4.12 -9.42 10.06
CA GLU A 66 -5.41 -8.78 9.83
C GLU A 66 -5.33 -7.65 8.79
N LEU A 67 -4.26 -6.86 8.80
CA LEU A 67 -4.06 -5.80 7.82
C LEU A 67 -3.69 -6.35 6.44
N VAL A 68 -2.88 -7.42 6.40
CA VAL A 68 -2.48 -8.09 5.16
C VAL A 68 -3.69 -8.65 4.41
N ASP A 69 -4.64 -9.21 5.17
CA ASP A 69 -5.84 -9.87 4.67
C ASP A 69 -7.06 -8.91 4.54
N MET A 70 -6.95 -7.66 5.02
CA MET A 70 -8.03 -6.66 5.02
C MET A 70 -8.55 -6.27 3.62
N PRO A 71 -7.70 -5.91 2.63
CA PRO A 71 -8.18 -5.51 1.31
C PRO A 71 -8.72 -6.70 0.50
N LYS A 72 -9.67 -6.44 -0.41
CA LYS A 72 -10.37 -7.47 -1.20
C LYS A 72 -9.44 -8.44 -1.94
N TRP A 73 -8.34 -7.95 -2.49
CA TRP A 73 -7.35 -8.72 -3.25
C TRP A 73 -6.06 -8.98 -2.48
N GLY A 74 -6.05 -8.69 -1.18
CA GLY A 74 -4.87 -8.83 -0.33
C GLY A 74 -3.85 -7.70 -0.53
N THR A 75 -2.66 -7.94 -0.01
CA THR A 75 -1.59 -6.96 0.02
C THR A 75 -0.50 -7.31 -0.99
N LEU A 76 -0.17 -6.36 -1.86
CA LEU A 76 0.92 -6.45 -2.82
C LEU A 76 2.18 -5.77 -2.27
N ASN A 77 3.26 -6.54 -2.12
CA ASN A 77 4.55 -6.01 -1.69
C ASN A 77 5.48 -5.79 -2.90
N VAL A 78 5.96 -4.55 -3.05
CA VAL A 78 6.95 -4.18 -4.07
C VAL A 78 8.34 -4.31 -3.46
N HIS A 79 9.05 -5.34 -3.91
CA HIS A 79 10.39 -5.65 -3.43
C HIS A 79 11.45 -5.23 -4.49
N PRO A 80 12.55 -4.56 -4.11
CA PRO A 80 13.58 -4.10 -5.06
C PRO A 80 14.54 -5.23 -5.49
N SER A 81 14.06 -6.46 -5.64
CA SER A 81 14.82 -7.61 -6.14
C SER A 81 13.90 -8.67 -6.75
N LEU A 82 14.47 -9.65 -7.47
CA LEU A 82 13.73 -10.78 -8.04
C LEU A 82 13.59 -11.89 -6.99
N LEU A 83 12.36 -12.39 -6.80
CA LEU A 83 12.02 -13.49 -5.89
C LEU A 83 11.51 -14.72 -6.66
N PRO A 84 11.60 -15.95 -6.11
CA PRO A 84 12.61 -16.37 -5.15
C PRO A 84 13.94 -16.53 -5.90
N ILE A 85 15.02 -15.96 -5.38
CA ILE A 85 16.36 -16.30 -5.87
C ILE A 85 16.65 -17.79 -5.65
#